data_AF-A0A3C0A1R5-F1
#
_entry.id   AF-A0A3C0A1R5-F1
#
_cell.length_a   1.000
_cell.length_b   1.000
_cell.length_c   1.000
_cell.angle_alpha   90.00
_cell.angle_beta   90.00
_cell.angle_gamma   90.00
#
_symmetry.space_group_name_H-M   'P 1'
#
loop_
_entity.id
_entity.type
_entity.pdbx_description
1 polymer ?
#
loop_
_entity_poly.entity_id
_entity_poly.type
_entity_poly.pdbx_seq_one_letter_code
_entity_poly.pdbx_strand_id
1 'polypeptide(L)'
;MKIQKRGRYWAVCAEDGELICLAVYKKGALEVVRRLGGQKIEKLWVVTKPSRQSTLGDVLFETSATRLAVNSGLKEAEIHAFYFDHDEAVQEAKRILAAFNKSEDRIR
;
A
#
# COMPACT_ATOMS: atom_id res chain seq x y z
N MET A 1 5.34 -17.94 -3.85
CA MET A 1 4.46 -17.60 -2.71
C MET A 1 4.39 -18.80 -1.77
N LYS A 2 4.18 -18.58 -0.47
CA LYS A 2 4.14 -19.64 0.54
C LYS A 2 2.76 -19.68 1.21
N ILE A 3 2.25 -20.88 1.43
CA ILE A 3 1.01 -21.09 2.20
C ILE A 3 1.39 -21.56 3.60
N GLN A 4 0.91 -20.88 4.63
CA GLN A 4 1.14 -21.22 6.03
C GLN A 4 -0.18 -21.40 6.77
N LYS A 5 -0.29 -22.43 7.61
CA LYS A 5 -1.45 -22.59 8.48
C LYS A 5 -1.30 -21.68 9.71
N ARG A 6 -2.28 -20.81 9.96
CA ARG A 6 -2.31 -19.89 11.11
C ARG A 6 -3.65 -20.04 11.86
N GLY A 7 -3.64 -20.86 12.90
CA GLY A 7 -4.85 -21.19 13.65
C GLY A 7 -5.92 -21.83 12.76
N ARG A 8 -7.07 -21.16 12.64
CA ARG A 8 -8.21 -21.60 11.81
C ARG A 8 -8.08 -21.21 10.33
N TYR A 9 -7.09 -20.40 9.96
CA TYR A 9 -6.94 -19.86 8.61
C TYR A 9 -5.69 -20.39 7.90
N TRP A 10 -5.66 -20.20 6.60
CA TRP A 10 -4.54 -20.43 5.70
C TRP A 10 -4.05 -19.09 5.17
N ALA A 11 -2.87 -18.68 5.62
CA ALA A 11 -2.20 -17.47 5.17
C ALA A 11 -1.48 -17.74 3.85
N VAL A 12 -1.73 -16.88 2.85
CA VAL A 12 -0.94 -16.81 1.62
C VAL A 12 0.04 -15.66 1.78
N CYS A 13 1.33 -15.98 1.77
CA CYS A 13 2.39 -14.99 1.88
C CYS A 13 3.20 -14.90 0.57
N ALA A 14 3.71 -13.72 0.28
CA ALA A 14 4.71 -13.50 -0.76
C ALA A 14 6.04 -14.21 -0.39
N GLU A 15 7.00 -14.24 -1.34
CA GLU A 15 8.29 -14.89 -1.10
C GLU A 15 9.10 -14.26 0.03
N ASP A 16 8.98 -12.94 0.19
CA ASP A 16 9.59 -12.13 1.25
C ASP A 16 8.86 -12.26 2.61
N GLY A 17 7.76 -13.02 2.67
CA GLY A 17 6.99 -13.25 3.88
C GLY A 17 5.84 -12.28 4.11
N GLU A 18 5.60 -11.30 3.23
CA GLU A 18 4.46 -10.37 3.35
C GLU A 18 3.13 -11.13 3.22
N LEU A 19 2.16 -10.83 4.10
CA LEU A 19 0.83 -11.45 4.05
C LEU A 19 0.01 -10.86 2.89
N ILE A 20 -0.40 -11.71 1.95
CA ILE A 20 -1.24 -11.34 0.81
C ILE A 20 -2.72 -11.47 1.20
N CYS A 21 -3.13 -12.63 1.72
CA CYS A 21 -4.50 -12.86 2.17
C CYS A 21 -4.62 -14.00 3.19
N LEU A 22 -5.78 -14.06 3.86
CA LEU A 22 -6.19 -15.18 4.69
C LEU A 22 -7.38 -15.90 4.04
N ALA A 23 -7.29 -17.22 3.95
CA ALA A 23 -8.37 -18.08 3.47
C ALA A 23 -8.85 -19.00 4.60
N VAL A 24 -10.16 -19.20 4.71
CA VAL A 24 -10.75 -20.15 5.68
C VAL A 24 -10.39 -21.61 5.32
N TYR A 25 -10.26 -21.91 4.02
CA TYR A 25 -9.99 -23.25 3.53
C TYR A 25 -8.69 -23.31 2.72
N LYS A 26 -7.94 -24.41 2.83
CA LYS A 26 -6.67 -24.62 2.10
C LYS A 26 -6.82 -24.46 0.58
N LYS A 27 -7.95 -24.92 0.02
CA LYS A 27 -8.25 -24.80 -1.42
C LYS A 27 -8.37 -23.34 -1.87
N GLY A 28 -8.92 -22.46 -1.04
CA GLY A 28 -8.97 -21.03 -1.31
C GLY A 28 -7.57 -20.42 -1.39
N ALA A 29 -6.70 -20.75 -0.43
CA ALA A 29 -5.30 -20.31 -0.44
C ALA A 29 -4.54 -20.82 -1.69
N LEU A 30 -4.77 -22.08 -2.09
CA LEU A 30 -4.18 -22.64 -3.31
C LEU A 30 -4.65 -21.94 -4.57
N GLU A 31 -5.94 -21.59 -4.68
CA GLU A 31 -6.47 -20.86 -5.84
C GLU A 31 -5.88 -19.45 -5.93
N VAL A 32 -5.67 -18.78 -4.80
CA VAL A 32 -4.96 -17.49 -4.76
C VAL A 32 -3.53 -17.65 -5.28
N VAL A 33 -2.78 -18.63 -4.79
CA VAL A 33 -1.43 -18.90 -5.28
C VAL A 33 -1.44 -19.29 -6.76
N ARG A 34 -2.43 -20.02 -7.25
CA ARG A 34 -2.54 -20.38 -8.67
C ARG A 34 -2.77 -19.15 -9.56
N ARG A 35 -3.67 -18.26 -9.15
CA ARG A 35 -4.00 -17.04 -9.90
C ARG A 35 -2.87 -16.01 -9.87
N LEU A 36 -2.21 -15.89 -8.72
CA LEU A 36 -1.09 -14.98 -8.53
C LEU A 36 0.27 -15.61 -8.87
N GLY A 37 0.34 -16.91 -9.13
CA GLY A 37 1.57 -17.71 -9.23
C GLY A 37 2.47 -17.42 -10.42
N GLY A 38 2.17 -16.39 -11.20
CA GLY A 38 3.06 -15.79 -12.20
C GLY A 38 3.07 -14.26 -12.17
N GLN A 39 2.34 -13.64 -11.24
CA GLN A 39 2.28 -12.19 -11.10
C GLN A 39 3.22 -11.76 -9.97
N LYS A 40 4.17 -10.89 -10.31
CA LYS A 40 4.97 -10.20 -9.31
C LYS A 40 4.01 -9.29 -8.55
N ILE A 41 3.98 -9.40 -7.22
CA ILE A 41 3.30 -8.40 -6.41
C ILE A 41 4.21 -7.18 -6.45
N GLU A 42 3.88 -6.25 -7.32
CA GLU A 42 4.62 -5.01 -7.41
C GLU A 42 4.31 -4.20 -6.15
N LYS A 43 5.38 -3.90 -5.42
CA LYS A 43 5.36 -2.93 -4.34
C LYS A 43 5.38 -1.56 -4.97
N LEU A 44 4.55 -0.70 -4.43
CA LEU A 44 4.32 0.66 -4.87
C LEU A 44 4.41 1.55 -3.63
N TRP A 45 4.99 2.71 -3.81
CA TRP A 45 4.90 3.80 -2.86
C TRP A 45 3.66 4.62 -3.18
N VAL A 46 2.80 4.79 -2.19
CA VAL A 46 1.61 5.64 -2.30
C VAL A 46 1.95 6.98 -1.69
N VAL A 47 1.69 8.04 -2.46
CA VAL A 47 1.69 9.40 -1.96
C VAL A 47 0.25 9.86 -1.82
N THR A 48 -0.16 10.30 -0.63
CA THR A 48 -1.52 10.81 -0.37
C THR A 48 -1.52 12.33 -0.22
N LYS A 49 -2.70 12.94 -0.38
CA LYS A 49 -2.85 14.39 -0.20
C LYS A 49 -2.69 14.76 1.28
N PRO A 50 -1.83 15.73 1.61
CA PRO A 50 -1.62 16.16 2.99
C PRO A 50 -2.86 16.84 3.57
N SER A 51 -2.98 16.76 4.90
CA SER A 51 -3.88 17.53 5.73
C SER A 51 -3.08 18.46 6.66
N ARG A 52 -3.75 19.34 7.41
CA ARG A 52 -3.14 20.29 8.35
C ARG A 52 -2.20 19.67 9.38
N GLN A 53 -2.41 18.41 9.74
CA GLN A 53 -1.61 17.71 10.74
C GLN A 53 -0.67 16.68 10.13
N SER A 54 -0.69 16.54 8.80
CA SER A 54 0.09 15.52 8.12
C SER A 54 1.58 15.81 8.20
N THR A 55 2.35 14.78 8.50
CA THR A 55 3.79 14.71 8.37
C THR A 55 4.17 13.89 7.14
N LEU A 56 5.47 13.80 6.82
CA LEU A 56 5.95 12.98 5.71
C LEU A 56 5.52 11.50 5.84
N GLY A 57 5.51 10.96 7.05
CA GLY A 57 5.10 9.57 7.31
C GLY A 57 3.60 9.32 7.13
N ASP A 58 2.78 10.38 7.22
CA ASP A 58 1.33 10.28 7.00
C ASP A 58 0.98 10.32 5.50
N VAL A 59 1.87 10.88 4.68
CA VAL A 59 1.65 11.07 3.24
C VAL A 59 2.39 10.10 2.35
N LEU A 60 3.31 9.29 2.88
CA LEU A 60 4.11 8.34 2.12
C LEU A 60 4.16 6.99 2.83
N PHE A 61 3.70 5.94 2.15
CA PHE A 61 3.83 4.57 2.64
C PHE A 61 3.96 3.55 1.50
N GLU A 62 4.65 2.44 1.79
CA GLU A 62 4.76 1.31 0.88
C GLU A 62 3.50 0.44 0.96
N THR A 63 3.00 0.00 -0.18
CA THR A 63 1.92 -0.99 -0.26
C THR A 63 2.09 -1.87 -1.48
N SER A 64 1.36 -2.98 -1.51
CA SER A 64 1.14 -3.71 -2.75
C SER A 64 -0.20 -3.31 -3.37
N ALA A 65 -0.30 -3.35 -4.70
CA ALA A 65 -1.58 -3.12 -5.39
C ALA A 65 -2.72 -4.00 -4.84
N THR A 66 -2.39 -5.24 -4.43
CA THR A 66 -3.32 -6.15 -3.77
C THR A 66 -3.80 -5.66 -2.40
N ARG A 67 -2.92 -5.10 -1.56
CA ARG A 67 -3.32 -4.49 -0.27
C ARG A 67 -4.19 -3.26 -0.47
N LEU A 68 -3.91 -2.45 -1.49
CA LEU A 68 -4.73 -1.27 -1.79
C LEU A 68 -6.17 -1.65 -2.15
N ALA A 69 -6.34 -2.68 -2.98
CA ALA A 69 -7.64 -3.21 -3.41
C ALA A 69 -8.44 -3.89 -2.29
N VAL A 70 -7.76 -4.39 -1.25
CA VAL A 70 -8.40 -5.21 -0.22
C VAL A 70 -8.70 -4.44 1.07
N ASN A 71 -7.91 -3.41 1.45
CA ASN A 71 -7.95 -2.95 2.86
C ASN A 71 -7.50 -1.52 3.16
N SER A 72 -7.30 -0.64 2.17
CA SER A 72 -6.67 0.66 2.48
C SER A 72 -7.58 1.65 3.22
N GLY A 73 -8.92 1.56 3.08
CA GLY A 73 -9.84 2.56 3.64
C GLY A 73 -9.69 3.97 3.04
N LEU A 74 -8.73 4.14 2.13
CA LEU A 74 -8.45 5.36 1.40
C LEU A 74 -9.43 5.49 0.23
N LYS A 75 -9.99 6.69 0.09
CA LYS A 75 -10.77 7.07 -1.08
C LYS A 75 -9.80 7.47 -2.19
N GLU A 76 -10.18 7.20 -3.43
CA GLU A 76 -9.39 7.58 -4.61
C GLU A 76 -9.02 9.08 -4.61
N ALA A 77 -9.91 9.94 -4.12
CA ALA A 77 -9.68 11.37 -4.01
C ALA A 77 -8.56 11.77 -3.02
N GLU A 78 -8.22 10.89 -2.08
CA GLU A 78 -7.15 11.08 -1.08
C GLU A 78 -5.77 10.67 -1.63
N ILE A 79 -5.74 9.91 -2.73
CA ILE A 79 -4.50 9.49 -3.38
C ILE A 79 -4.01 10.62 -4.30
N HIS A 80 -2.73 10.95 -4.17
CA HIS A 80 -2.06 11.91 -5.05
C HIS A 80 -1.39 11.20 -6.22
N ALA A 81 -0.56 10.18 -5.94
CA ALA A 81 0.14 9.41 -6.97
C ALA A 81 0.68 8.07 -6.43
N PHE A 82 1.10 7.21 -7.37
CA PHE A 82 1.80 5.95 -7.11
C PHE A 82 3.19 5.98 -7.76
N TYR A 83 4.16 5.38 -7.09
CA TYR A 83 5.55 5.29 -7.55
C TYR A 83 6.10 3.89 -7.37
N PHE A 84 7.00 3.46 -8.25
CA PHE A 84 7.75 2.21 -8.08
C PHE A 84 9.07 2.42 -7.36
N ASP A 85 9.66 3.61 -7.49
CA ASP A 85 10.90 3.99 -6.83
C ASP A 85 10.61 4.77 -5.54
N HIS A 86 11.35 4.44 -4.48
CA HIS A 86 11.19 5.07 -3.17
C HIS A 86 11.62 6.53 -3.16
N ASP A 87 12.74 6.85 -3.81
CA ASP A 87 13.33 8.18 -3.73
C ASP A 87 12.50 9.18 -4.53
N GLU A 88 11.95 8.76 -5.67
CA GLU A 88 10.94 9.53 -6.42
C GLU A 88 9.70 9.84 -5.54
N ALA A 89 9.19 8.82 -4.84
CA ALA A 89 8.03 8.98 -3.97
C ALA A 89 8.31 9.94 -2.80
N VAL A 90 9.49 9.85 -2.19
CA VAL A 90 9.93 10.75 -1.11
C VAL A 90 10.04 12.19 -1.60
N GLN A 91 10.62 12.41 -2.78
CA GLN A 91 10.74 13.74 -3.34
C GLN A 91 9.36 14.37 -3.60
N GLU A 92 8.43 13.58 -4.15
CA GLU A 92 7.08 14.05 -4.38
C GLU A 92 6.34 14.36 -3.07
N ALA A 93 6.39 13.45 -2.10
CA ALA A 93 5.74 13.63 -0.82
C ALA A 93 6.23 14.91 -0.10
N LYS A 94 7.54 15.18 -0.15
CA LYS A 94 8.11 16.43 0.37
C LYS A 94 7.60 17.66 -0.39
N ARG A 95 7.51 17.58 -1.72
CA ARG A 95 7.06 18.68 -2.58
C ARG A 95 5.61 19.07 -2.26
N ILE A 96 4.70 18.11 -2.18
CA ILE A 96 3.29 18.39 -1.92
C ILE A 96 3.05 18.88 -0.49
N LEU A 97 3.78 18.32 0.49
CA LEU A 97 3.67 18.75 1.89
C LEU A 97 4.15 20.20 2.06
N ALA A 98 5.27 20.55 1.43
CA ALA A 98 5.78 21.92 1.44
C ALA A 98 4.84 22.90 0.71
N ALA A 99 4.24 22.49 -0.41
CA ALA A 99 3.27 23.30 -1.13
C ALA A 99 2.01 23.55 -0.30
N PHE A 100 1.49 22.53 0.38
CA PHE A 100 0.32 22.62 1.25
C PHE A 100 0.56 23.57 2.43
N ASN A 101 1.71 23.44 3.11
CA ASN A 101 2.06 24.34 4.22
C ASN A 101 2.16 25.79 3.76
N LYS A 102 2.78 26.05 2.59
CA LYS A 102 2.87 27.40 2.01
C LYS A 102 1.50 27.99 1.66
N SER A 103 0.54 27.18 1.21
CA SER A 103 -0.82 27.68 0.94
C SER A 103 -1.58 27.99 2.22
N GLU A 104 -1.45 27.18 3.27
CA GLU A 104 -2.12 27.42 4.55
C GLU A 104 -1.60 28.69 5.24
N ASP A 105 -0.29 28.95 5.16
CA ASP A 105 0.31 30.18 5.70
C ASP A 105 -0.19 31.45 4.99
N ARG A 106 -0.66 31.36 3.75
CA ARG A 106 -1.22 32.50 2.99
C ARG A 106 -2.70 32.78 3.28
N ILE A 107 -3.40 31.83 3.89
CA ILE A 107 -4.82 31.95 4.24
C ILE A 107 -4.98 32.48 5.68
N ARG A 108 -3.91 32.46 6.48
CA ARG A 108 -3.81 33.09 7.81
C ARG A 108 -3.45 34.57 7.71
#